data_AF-A0AAW1UU72-F1
#
_entry.id   AF-A0AAW1UU72-F1
#
_cell.length_a   1.000
_cell.length_b   1.000
_cell.length_c   1.000
_cell.angle_alpha   90.00
_cell.angle_beta   90.00
_cell.angle_gamma   90.00
#
_symmetry.space_group_name_H-M   'P 1'
#
loop_
_entity.id
_entity.type
_entity.pdbx_description
1 polymer ?
#
loop_
_entity_poly.entity_id
_entity_poly.type
_entity_poly.pdbx_seq_one_letter_code
_entity_poly.pdbx_strand_id
1 'polypeptide(L)'
;MKLYLVLYIFFVGQIRSTVATIDYCKLPCLKNNKTVEHVMCTLKNDCSVGPECKIKTKFELTREMKTSILNVHNVYRNKVAMGEATGKNGVNLPQGADLVEMVWDDELAYFAQCYANKCILQYDKCRQSSAKENIEQIIFIKIAVNPKTTDEIIMEMIESAFYSSKHLSEEEIEMHRNNKLTEQFTQLFWSRTSRVGCGLTRLLEDLYAYFMVCNYGPAGNIQGERVYKIGTPCSSCPDHRICDKRYTGLCAVVGEERNGLESIPAFLTTLERVVDPRLQKNESAINTGNDTSKVSLTNTTDRVKIKSINFSNQNRNTSGDERDKNKSEKSTNAPKIREIPIRICEVNKKLGGQDFEKYNGKTSSAESQENIYVCLVILSLLYHLSIFYNT
;
A
#
# COMPACT_ATOMS: atom_id res chain seq x y z
N MET A 1 -18.80 70.35 -21.08
CA MET A 1 -19.64 69.60 -20.12
C MET A 1 -20.00 68.27 -20.77
N LYS A 2 -19.43 67.15 -20.25
CA LYS A 2 -19.88 65.75 -20.42
C LYS A 2 -19.80 65.19 -21.87
N LEU A 3 -19.39 63.97 -22.16
CA LEU A 3 -19.31 62.74 -21.37
C LEU A 3 -18.34 61.78 -22.11
N TYR A 4 -17.24 61.39 -21.47
CA TYR A 4 -16.49 60.19 -21.86
C TYR A 4 -17.36 59.00 -21.47
N LEU A 5 -17.88 58.24 -22.44
CA LEU A 5 -18.65 57.03 -22.17
C LEU A 5 -18.17 55.87 -23.06
N VAL A 6 -17.28 55.07 -22.47
CA VAL A 6 -17.27 53.60 -22.55
C VAL A 6 -17.32 52.99 -23.96
N LEU A 7 -16.18 53.02 -24.66
CA LEU A 7 -15.86 52.07 -25.74
C LEU A 7 -14.56 51.31 -25.44
N TYR A 8 -14.39 50.91 -24.18
CA TYR A 8 -13.45 49.85 -23.82
C TYR A 8 -14.25 48.56 -23.66
N ILE A 9 -14.84 48.10 -24.77
CA ILE A 9 -15.45 46.77 -24.84
C ILE A 9 -14.31 45.78 -24.62
N PHE A 10 -14.40 45.05 -23.52
CA PHE A 10 -13.62 43.90 -23.13
C PHE A 10 -13.35 42.96 -24.32
N PHE A 11 -12.26 43.18 -25.05
CA PHE A 11 -11.62 42.16 -25.87
C PHE A 11 -10.54 41.46 -25.04
N VAL A 12 -10.89 41.04 -23.82
CA VAL A 12 -10.21 39.88 -23.22
C VAL A 12 -10.91 38.66 -23.82
N GLY A 13 -10.62 38.41 -25.10
CA GLY A 13 -10.97 37.16 -25.73
C GLY A 13 -10.42 36.05 -24.85
N GLN A 14 -11.31 35.26 -24.27
CA GLN A 14 -10.90 34.03 -23.60
C GLN A 14 -10.22 33.17 -24.64
N ILE A 15 -8.89 33.18 -24.64
CA ILE A 15 -8.11 32.08 -25.17
C ILE A 15 -8.43 30.92 -24.23
N ARG A 16 -9.58 30.26 -24.45
CA ARG A 16 -9.76 28.89 -24.03
C ARG A 16 -8.74 28.12 -24.86
N SER A 17 -7.54 27.96 -24.31
CA SER A 17 -6.62 26.92 -24.75
C SER A 17 -7.41 25.62 -24.64
N THR A 18 -7.97 25.16 -25.76
CA THR A 18 -8.54 23.83 -25.85
C THR A 18 -7.36 22.88 -25.75
N VAL A 19 -6.97 22.51 -24.53
CA VAL A 19 -6.10 21.37 -24.32
C VAL A 19 -6.84 20.21 -24.97
N ALA A 20 -6.31 19.70 -26.09
CA ALA A 20 -6.88 18.56 -26.76
C ALA A 20 -6.91 17.41 -25.74
N THR A 21 -8.11 16.98 -25.35
CA THR A 21 -8.28 15.82 -24.47
C THR A 21 -7.75 14.59 -25.20
N ILE A 22 -6.76 13.92 -24.61
CA ILE A 22 -6.14 12.74 -25.20
C ILE A 22 -7.17 11.61 -25.31
N ASP A 23 -7.32 11.06 -26.51
CA ASP A 23 -8.18 9.92 -26.77
C ASP A 23 -7.41 8.61 -26.58
N TYR A 24 -7.45 8.08 -25.37
CA TYR A 24 -6.73 6.86 -25.01
C TYR A 24 -7.23 5.60 -25.75
N CYS A 25 -8.43 5.62 -26.33
CA CYS A 25 -8.88 4.54 -27.23
C CYS A 25 -7.99 4.39 -28.47
N LYS A 26 -7.27 5.45 -28.85
CA LYS A 26 -6.31 5.46 -29.96
C LYS A 26 -4.87 5.18 -29.52
N LEU A 27 -4.66 4.83 -28.25
CA LEU A 27 -3.35 4.49 -27.67
C LEU A 27 -3.34 3.06 -27.12
N PRO A 28 -3.55 2.02 -27.96
CA PRO A 28 -3.46 0.65 -27.50
C PRO A 28 -2.01 0.24 -27.17
N CYS A 29 -1.87 -0.80 -26.37
CA CYS A 29 -0.59 -1.43 -26.09
C CYS A 29 -0.33 -2.58 -27.07
N LEU A 30 0.95 -2.89 -27.29
CA LEU A 30 1.36 -4.11 -27.99
C LEU A 30 1.83 -5.14 -26.96
N LYS A 31 1.14 -6.28 -26.89
CA LYS A 31 1.52 -7.43 -26.06
C LYS A 31 1.55 -8.69 -26.91
N ASN A 32 2.70 -9.36 -26.99
CA ASN A 32 2.88 -10.59 -27.78
C ASN A 32 2.37 -10.46 -29.23
N ASN A 33 2.73 -9.37 -29.91
CA ASN A 33 2.28 -9.01 -31.27
C ASN A 33 0.75 -8.83 -31.42
N LYS A 34 0.01 -8.69 -30.32
CA LYS A 34 -1.42 -8.38 -30.32
C LYS A 34 -1.66 -6.99 -29.77
N THR A 35 -2.55 -6.26 -30.42
CA THR A 35 -3.06 -4.98 -29.94
C THR A 35 -4.02 -5.22 -28.79
N VAL A 36 -3.77 -4.56 -27.67
CA VAL A 36 -4.59 -4.62 -26.46
C VAL A 36 -5.16 -3.23 -26.20
N GLU A 37 -6.48 -3.18 -26.05
CA GLU A 37 -7.22 -1.95 -25.79
C GLU A 37 -6.80 -1.30 -24.46
N HIS A 38 -6.66 0.03 -24.48
CA HIS A 38 -6.29 0.82 -23.32
C HIS A 38 -7.36 0.78 -22.22
N VAL A 39 -6.96 0.84 -20.95
CA VAL A 39 -7.84 0.76 -19.78
C VAL A 39 -8.98 1.77 -19.87
N MET A 40 -8.65 3.03 -20.16
CA MET A 40 -9.66 4.08 -20.34
C MET A 40 -10.67 3.76 -21.44
N CYS A 41 -10.28 3.03 -22.48
CA CYS A 41 -11.20 2.62 -23.54
C CYS A 41 -12.06 1.42 -23.14
N THR A 42 -11.47 0.42 -22.47
CA THR A 42 -12.24 -0.70 -21.89
C THR A 42 -13.29 -0.20 -20.89
N LEU A 43 -12.98 0.91 -20.19
CA LEU A 43 -13.87 1.61 -19.27
C LEU A 43 -14.84 2.57 -19.97
N LYS A 44 -14.79 2.69 -21.31
CA LYS A 44 -15.58 3.66 -22.10
C LYS A 44 -15.44 5.11 -21.63
N ASN A 45 -14.26 5.47 -21.12
CA ASN A 45 -13.95 6.74 -20.45
C ASN A 45 -14.88 7.06 -19.26
N ASP A 46 -15.56 6.05 -18.71
CA ASP A 46 -16.45 6.20 -17.57
C ASP A 46 -15.68 5.93 -16.27
N CYS A 47 -15.40 6.99 -15.53
CA CYS A 47 -14.75 6.94 -14.21
C CYS A 47 -15.75 6.89 -13.04
N SER A 48 -17.04 6.66 -13.29
CA SER A 48 -18.03 6.46 -12.23
C SER A 48 -17.84 5.12 -11.50
N VAL A 49 -18.52 4.96 -10.37
CA VAL A 49 -18.46 3.73 -9.58
C VAL A 49 -19.13 2.58 -10.33
N GLY A 50 -18.41 1.46 -10.48
CA GLY A 50 -18.86 0.28 -11.21
C GLY A 50 -19.95 -0.53 -10.49
N PRO A 51 -20.68 -1.39 -11.22
CA PRO A 51 -21.68 -2.27 -10.62
C PRO A 51 -21.09 -3.25 -9.60
N GLU A 52 -19.82 -3.66 -9.76
CA GLU A 52 -19.10 -4.61 -8.89
C GLU A 52 -18.82 -4.04 -7.49
N CYS A 53 -18.72 -2.71 -7.37
CA CYS A 53 -18.49 -2.05 -6.09
C CYS A 53 -19.71 -2.17 -5.17
N LYS A 54 -19.51 -2.56 -3.90
CA LYS A 54 -20.59 -2.55 -2.90
C LYS A 54 -20.90 -1.14 -2.42
N ILE A 55 -19.87 -0.35 -2.15
CA ILE A 55 -19.98 1.06 -1.84
C ILE A 55 -20.20 1.83 -3.15
N LYS A 56 -21.25 2.64 -3.21
CA LYS A 56 -21.65 3.38 -4.43
C LYS A 56 -21.16 4.82 -4.46
N THR A 57 -20.33 5.21 -3.51
CA THR A 57 -19.66 6.51 -3.47
C THR A 57 -18.23 6.37 -3.98
N LYS A 58 -17.81 7.35 -4.79
CA LYS A 58 -16.41 7.44 -5.24
C LYS A 58 -15.56 7.90 -4.05
N PHE A 59 -14.38 7.30 -3.91
CA PHE A 59 -13.36 7.82 -3.01
C PHE A 59 -12.43 8.75 -3.79
N GLU A 60 -12.09 9.90 -3.20
CA GLU A 60 -11.15 10.86 -3.78
C GLU A 60 -9.96 11.02 -2.83
N LEU A 61 -8.76 10.72 -3.31
CA LEU A 61 -7.54 10.98 -2.55
C LEU A 61 -7.35 12.49 -2.37
N THR A 62 -7.21 12.93 -1.12
CA THR A 62 -6.89 14.32 -0.82
C THR A 62 -5.45 14.66 -1.23
N ARG A 63 -5.11 15.95 -1.29
CA ARG A 63 -3.74 16.40 -1.60
C ARG A 63 -2.73 15.85 -0.58
N GLU A 64 -3.12 15.79 0.69
CA GLU A 64 -2.31 15.29 1.80
C GLU A 64 -2.08 13.77 1.67
N MET A 65 -3.10 13.02 1.25
CA MET A 65 -2.97 11.58 0.98
C MET A 65 -2.03 11.32 -0.20
N LYS A 66 -2.21 12.03 -1.33
CA LYS A 66 -1.31 11.92 -2.50
C LYS A 66 0.14 12.24 -2.11
N THR A 67 0.33 13.29 -1.32
CA THR A 67 1.63 13.70 -0.79
C THR A 67 2.23 12.63 0.10
N SER A 68 1.44 12.03 0.99
CA SER A 68 1.92 11.00 1.91
C SER A 68 2.30 9.73 1.15
N ILE A 69 1.51 9.33 0.15
CA ILE A 69 1.83 8.24 -0.78
C ILE A 69 3.17 8.50 -1.46
N LEU A 70 3.35 9.68 -2.06
CA LEU A 70 4.60 10.03 -2.74
C LEU A 70 5.80 9.99 -1.79
N ASN A 71 5.66 10.64 -0.62
CA ASN A 71 6.73 10.72 0.36
C ASN A 71 7.14 9.34 0.87
N VAL A 72 6.20 8.43 1.16
CA VAL A 72 6.54 7.10 1.66
C VAL A 72 7.25 6.26 0.60
N HIS A 73 6.89 6.40 -0.68
CA HIS A 73 7.64 5.78 -1.78
C HIS A 73 9.09 6.29 -1.80
N ASN A 74 9.30 7.60 -1.74
CA ASN A 74 10.65 8.17 -1.76
C ASN A 74 11.46 7.83 -0.49
N VAL A 75 10.83 7.73 0.68
CA VAL A 75 11.48 7.23 1.91
C VAL A 75 11.99 5.80 1.71
N TYR A 76 11.16 4.90 1.20
CA TYR A 76 11.57 3.51 0.98
C TYR A 76 12.60 3.36 -0.14
N ARG A 77 12.49 4.14 -1.21
CA ARG A 77 13.52 4.22 -2.25
C ARG A 77 14.86 4.68 -1.67
N ASN A 78 14.85 5.72 -0.83
CA ASN A 78 16.05 6.20 -0.18
C ASN A 78 16.65 5.12 0.73
N LYS A 79 15.82 4.43 1.51
CA LYS A 79 16.26 3.31 2.38
C LYS A 79 16.93 2.18 1.58
N VAL A 80 16.40 1.85 0.41
CA VAL A 80 17.03 0.88 -0.51
C VAL A 80 18.36 1.42 -1.04
N ALA A 81 18.37 2.65 -1.57
CA ALA A 81 19.58 3.26 -2.10
C ALA A 81 20.72 3.29 -1.07
N MET A 82 20.42 3.56 0.19
CA MET A 82 21.38 3.60 1.29
C MET A 82 21.84 2.22 1.80
N GLY A 83 21.25 1.12 1.33
CA GLY A 83 21.57 -0.24 1.78
C GLY A 83 20.98 -0.59 3.15
N GLU A 84 19.87 0.05 3.52
CA GLU A 84 19.21 -0.10 4.82
C GLU A 84 17.95 -0.98 4.74
N ALA A 85 17.55 -1.39 3.53
CA ALA A 85 16.43 -2.30 3.32
C ALA A 85 16.87 -3.75 3.55
N THR A 86 16.15 -4.49 4.40
CA THR A 86 16.43 -5.91 4.64
C THR A 86 16.06 -6.75 3.42
N GLY A 87 17.00 -7.54 2.95
CA GLY A 87 16.85 -8.52 1.86
C GLY A 87 16.72 -9.96 2.39
N LYS A 88 16.95 -10.91 1.49
CA LYS A 88 16.86 -12.34 1.75
C LYS A 88 17.77 -12.78 2.90
N ASN A 89 17.25 -13.67 3.74
CA ASN A 89 17.96 -14.21 4.91
C ASN A 89 18.42 -13.16 5.94
N GLY A 90 17.78 -11.97 5.96
CA GLY A 90 18.15 -10.89 6.86
C GLY A 90 19.40 -10.10 6.44
N VAL A 91 19.98 -10.42 5.28
CA VAL A 91 21.08 -9.65 4.68
C VAL A 91 20.47 -8.44 3.99
N ASN A 92 20.97 -7.24 4.27
CA ASN A 92 20.47 -6.04 3.61
C ASN A 92 20.70 -6.09 2.10
N LEU A 93 19.80 -5.46 1.35
CA LEU A 93 19.98 -5.22 -0.07
C LEU A 93 21.20 -4.30 -0.29
N PRO A 94 21.93 -4.49 -1.41
CA PRO A 94 23.08 -3.65 -1.72
C PRO A 94 22.70 -2.18 -1.92
N GLN A 95 23.66 -1.27 -1.77
CA GLN A 95 23.44 0.15 -2.04
C GLN A 95 23.15 0.38 -3.54
N GLY A 96 22.31 1.37 -3.83
CA GLY A 96 21.87 1.71 -5.18
C GLY A 96 22.36 3.07 -5.64
N ALA A 97 23.05 3.10 -6.78
CA ALA A 97 23.74 4.29 -7.30
C ALA A 97 22.88 5.21 -8.18
N ASP A 98 21.74 4.72 -8.69
CA ASP A 98 20.96 5.39 -9.74
C ASP A 98 19.45 5.48 -9.46
N LEU A 99 19.00 5.32 -8.20
CA LEU A 99 17.58 5.45 -7.86
C LEU A 99 17.13 6.91 -7.96
N VAL A 100 16.07 7.14 -8.73
CA VAL A 100 15.50 8.47 -8.95
C VAL A 100 14.42 8.80 -7.90
N GLU A 101 14.36 10.04 -7.43
CA GLU A 101 13.20 10.55 -6.66
C GLU A 101 11.95 10.51 -7.54
N MET A 102 10.89 9.83 -7.08
CA MET A 102 9.62 9.83 -7.79
C MET A 102 8.90 11.16 -7.59
N VAL A 103 8.14 11.57 -8.62
CA VAL A 103 7.16 12.65 -8.55
C VAL A 103 5.74 12.09 -8.73
N TRP A 104 4.75 12.85 -8.26
CA TRP A 104 3.35 12.49 -8.49
C TRP A 104 2.95 12.78 -9.94
N ASP A 105 2.24 11.86 -10.57
CA ASP A 105 1.73 12.01 -11.93
C ASP A 105 0.19 11.87 -11.93
N ASP A 106 -0.50 12.96 -12.27
CA ASP A 106 -1.96 13.00 -12.28
C ASP A 106 -2.59 12.21 -13.45
N GLU A 107 -1.87 12.00 -14.55
CA GLU A 107 -2.34 11.13 -15.63
C GLU A 107 -2.38 9.67 -15.15
N LEU A 108 -1.29 9.21 -14.53
CA LEU A 108 -1.21 7.86 -13.96
C LEU A 108 -2.25 7.65 -12.84
N ALA A 109 -2.44 8.67 -11.99
CA ALA A 109 -3.43 8.65 -10.92
C ALA A 109 -4.86 8.62 -11.47
N TYR A 110 -5.12 9.33 -12.57
CA TYR A 110 -6.42 9.31 -13.23
C TYR A 110 -6.78 7.90 -13.70
N PHE A 111 -5.86 7.20 -14.39
CA PHE A 111 -6.09 5.81 -14.81
C PHE A 111 -6.33 4.91 -13.61
N ALA A 112 -5.49 5.04 -12.57
CA ALA A 112 -5.58 4.23 -11.36
C ALA A 112 -6.91 4.43 -10.64
N GLN A 113 -7.38 5.68 -10.50
CA GLN A 113 -8.64 5.99 -9.83
C GLN A 113 -9.85 5.52 -10.64
N CYS A 114 -9.88 5.73 -11.96
CA CYS A 114 -10.97 5.25 -12.79
C CYS A 114 -11.08 3.72 -12.77
N TYR A 115 -9.94 3.03 -12.71
CA TYR A 115 -9.91 1.57 -12.58
C TYR A 115 -10.34 1.10 -11.19
N ALA A 116 -9.82 1.73 -10.12
CA ALA A 116 -10.21 1.45 -8.75
C ALA A 116 -11.72 1.61 -8.52
N ASN A 117 -12.33 2.62 -9.14
CA ASN A 117 -13.77 2.86 -9.07
C ASN A 117 -14.63 1.74 -9.64
N LYS A 118 -14.07 0.81 -10.41
CA LYS A 118 -14.80 -0.35 -10.88
C LYS A 118 -14.73 -1.55 -9.94
N CYS A 119 -13.91 -1.51 -8.89
CA CYS A 119 -13.71 -2.63 -7.96
C CYS A 119 -13.35 -3.95 -8.64
N ILE A 120 -12.64 -3.86 -9.78
CA ILE A 120 -12.16 -5.02 -10.53
C ILE A 120 -10.79 -5.39 -9.97
N LEU A 121 -10.75 -6.37 -9.06
CA LEU A 121 -9.57 -6.77 -8.26
C LEU A 121 -8.55 -7.62 -9.05
N GLN A 122 -8.24 -7.20 -10.28
CA GLN A 122 -7.27 -7.83 -11.17
C GLN A 122 -6.50 -6.75 -11.93
N TYR A 123 -5.34 -7.05 -12.48
CA TYR A 123 -4.61 -6.09 -13.31
C TYR A 123 -5.38 -5.74 -14.58
N ASP A 124 -5.40 -4.46 -14.95
CA ASP A 124 -5.83 -4.09 -16.30
C ASP A 124 -4.80 -4.60 -17.34
N LYS A 125 -5.16 -4.57 -18.63
CA LYS A 125 -4.28 -5.13 -19.67
C LYS A 125 -3.38 -4.11 -20.33
N CYS A 126 -3.68 -2.82 -20.28
CA CYS A 126 -2.96 -1.76 -20.98
C CYS A 126 -3.26 -0.40 -20.36
N ARG A 127 -2.22 0.36 -20.01
CA ARG A 127 -2.34 1.70 -19.42
C ARG A 127 -1.23 2.64 -19.88
N GLN A 128 -0.83 2.50 -21.14
CA GLN A 128 0.24 3.28 -21.75
C GLN A 128 -0.07 4.78 -21.64
N SER A 129 0.90 5.56 -21.17
CA SER A 129 0.71 7.01 -21.04
C SER A 129 0.58 7.72 -22.39
N SER A 130 0.17 8.97 -22.35
CA SER A 130 0.12 9.91 -23.46
C SER A 130 1.46 10.06 -24.19
N ALA A 131 2.57 9.90 -23.45
CA ALA A 131 3.93 9.87 -23.97
C ALA A 131 4.32 8.53 -24.63
N LYS A 132 3.38 7.58 -24.75
CA LYS A 132 3.59 6.22 -25.26
C LYS A 132 4.57 5.39 -24.43
N GLU A 133 4.70 5.72 -23.16
CA GLU A 133 5.51 4.96 -22.20
C GLU A 133 4.70 3.80 -21.61
N ASN A 134 5.30 2.63 -21.50
CA ASN A 134 4.71 1.51 -20.76
C ASN A 134 4.65 1.86 -19.27
N ILE A 135 3.53 1.53 -18.63
CA ILE A 135 3.25 1.86 -17.23
C ILE A 135 2.97 0.57 -16.45
N GLU A 136 3.71 0.38 -15.36
CA GLU A 136 3.50 -0.74 -14.45
C GLU A 136 2.36 -0.44 -13.47
N GLN A 137 1.67 -1.46 -12.99
CA GLN A 137 0.60 -1.34 -12.00
C GLN A 137 0.86 -2.26 -10.83
N ILE A 138 0.74 -1.74 -9.63
CA ILE A 138 0.67 -2.54 -8.41
C ILE A 138 -0.72 -2.37 -7.80
N ILE A 139 -1.32 -3.50 -7.43
CA ILE A 139 -2.61 -3.58 -6.75
C ILE A 139 -2.39 -3.88 -5.27
N PHE A 140 -3.03 -3.12 -4.41
CA PHE A 140 -3.03 -3.34 -2.97
C PHE A 140 -4.45 -3.56 -2.48
N ILE A 141 -4.64 -4.56 -1.63
CA ILE A 141 -5.90 -4.84 -0.96
C ILE A 141 -5.61 -5.01 0.52
N LYS A 142 -6.37 -4.33 1.37
CA LYS A 142 -6.22 -4.38 2.82
C LYS A 142 -7.60 -4.44 3.45
N ILE A 143 -7.75 -5.33 4.42
CA ILE A 143 -8.88 -5.38 5.33
C ILE A 143 -8.31 -5.06 6.71
N ALA A 144 -8.87 -4.05 7.39
CA ALA A 144 -8.47 -3.73 8.75
C ALA A 144 -9.47 -4.32 9.75
N VAL A 145 -8.96 -5.10 10.71
CA VAL A 145 -9.75 -5.71 11.79
C VAL A 145 -10.15 -4.73 12.90
N ASN A 146 -9.49 -3.58 12.96
CA ASN A 146 -9.77 -2.50 13.91
C ASN A 146 -9.99 -1.20 13.12
N PRO A 147 -10.75 -0.24 13.67
CA PRO A 147 -10.88 1.09 13.08
C PRO A 147 -9.50 1.72 12.88
N LYS A 148 -9.20 2.11 11.66
CA LYS A 148 -8.00 2.84 11.27
C LYS A 148 -8.40 3.98 10.35
N THR A 149 -7.63 5.05 10.41
CA THR A 149 -7.74 6.14 9.43
C THR A 149 -7.37 5.62 8.04
N THR A 150 -7.88 6.30 7.01
CA THR A 150 -7.54 5.94 5.64
C THR A 150 -6.05 6.11 5.35
N ASP A 151 -5.40 7.13 5.92
CA ASP A 151 -3.95 7.33 5.80
C ASP A 151 -3.16 6.14 6.37
N GLU A 152 -3.49 5.66 7.58
CA GLU A 152 -2.84 4.48 8.16
C GLU A 152 -3.00 3.25 7.27
N ILE A 153 -4.17 3.04 6.68
CA ILE A 153 -4.43 1.91 5.78
C ILE A 153 -3.59 2.01 4.52
N ILE A 154 -3.51 3.20 3.90
CA ILE A 154 -2.67 3.46 2.73
C ILE A 154 -1.20 3.18 3.05
N MET A 155 -0.70 3.70 4.19
CA MET A 155 0.69 3.50 4.59
C MET A 155 0.99 2.03 4.82
N GLU A 156 0.11 1.29 5.51
CA GLU A 156 0.29 -0.15 5.74
C GLU A 156 0.30 -0.98 4.46
N MET A 157 -0.46 -0.60 3.43
CA MET A 157 -0.42 -1.27 2.13
C MET A 157 0.97 -1.14 1.49
N ILE A 158 1.51 0.08 1.45
CA ILE A 158 2.81 0.37 0.82
C ILE A 158 3.96 -0.20 1.66
N GLU A 159 3.86 -0.11 2.99
CA GLU A 159 4.84 -0.68 3.92
C GLU A 159 4.89 -2.21 3.84
N SER A 160 3.73 -2.86 3.85
CA SER A 160 3.66 -4.33 3.72
C SER A 160 4.27 -4.80 2.41
N ALA A 161 4.06 -4.04 1.34
CA ALA A 161 4.67 -4.27 0.05
C ALA A 161 6.19 -4.11 0.09
N PHE A 162 6.68 -3.00 0.64
CA PHE A 162 8.11 -2.73 0.78
C PHE A 162 8.84 -3.85 1.53
N TYR A 163 8.30 -4.33 2.66
CA TYR A 163 8.95 -5.38 3.45
C TYR A 163 9.00 -6.76 2.79
N SER A 164 8.36 -6.95 1.64
CA SER A 164 8.60 -8.12 0.79
C SER A 164 10.01 -8.13 0.19
N SER A 165 10.76 -7.02 0.29
CA SER A 165 12.20 -6.97 -0.01
C SER A 165 13.00 -8.07 0.70
N LYS A 166 12.53 -8.54 1.86
CA LYS A 166 13.12 -9.66 2.61
C LYS A 166 13.19 -11.00 1.84
N HIS A 167 12.60 -11.06 0.65
CA HIS A 167 12.65 -12.22 -0.23
C HIS A 167 13.64 -12.07 -1.38
N LEU A 168 14.22 -10.88 -1.58
CA LEU A 168 15.13 -10.55 -2.68
C LEU A 168 16.59 -10.78 -2.29
N SER A 169 17.33 -11.48 -3.15
CA SER A 169 18.80 -11.52 -3.11
C SER A 169 19.43 -10.40 -3.94
N GLU A 170 20.73 -10.20 -3.74
CA GLU A 170 21.55 -9.34 -4.62
C GLU A 170 21.53 -9.80 -6.08
N GLU A 171 21.56 -11.10 -6.36
CA GLU A 171 21.42 -11.65 -7.72
C GLU A 171 20.12 -11.20 -8.38
N GLU A 172 19.01 -11.15 -7.63
CA GLU A 172 17.72 -10.68 -8.13
C GLU A 172 17.68 -9.16 -8.32
N ILE A 173 18.56 -8.40 -7.66
CA ILE A 173 18.75 -6.96 -7.92
C ILE A 173 19.50 -6.74 -9.23
N GLU A 174 20.57 -7.49 -9.47
CA GLU A 174 21.36 -7.38 -10.71
C GLU A 174 20.62 -7.91 -11.93
N MET A 175 19.79 -8.94 -11.75
CA MET A 175 19.03 -9.58 -12.81
C MET A 175 17.63 -9.94 -12.30
N HIS A 176 16.67 -9.06 -12.56
CA HIS A 176 15.28 -9.28 -12.19
C HIS A 176 14.74 -10.55 -12.86
N ARG A 177 14.12 -11.39 -12.04
CA ARG A 177 13.35 -12.56 -12.49
C ARG A 177 11.93 -12.41 -12.00
N ASN A 178 10.98 -12.63 -12.90
CA ASN A 178 9.58 -12.64 -12.55
C ASN A 178 9.35 -13.74 -11.51
N ASN A 179 9.04 -13.30 -10.30
CA ASN A 179 8.77 -14.14 -9.16
C ASN A 179 7.56 -13.52 -8.48
N LYS A 180 6.47 -14.29 -8.37
CA LYS A 180 5.20 -13.80 -7.82
C LYS A 180 5.33 -13.21 -6.41
N LEU A 181 6.35 -13.62 -5.66
CA LEU A 181 6.62 -13.12 -4.31
C LEU A 181 7.29 -11.73 -4.31
N THR A 182 8.00 -11.36 -5.38
CA THR A 182 8.85 -10.17 -5.42
C THR A 182 8.49 -9.17 -6.52
N GLU A 183 7.88 -9.64 -7.62
CA GLU A 183 7.54 -8.82 -8.80
C GLU A 183 6.61 -7.65 -8.44
N GLN A 184 5.71 -7.82 -7.48
CA GLN A 184 4.79 -6.74 -7.10
C GLN A 184 5.50 -5.58 -6.38
N PHE A 185 6.71 -5.79 -5.88
CA PHE A 185 7.29 -4.88 -4.89
C PHE A 185 8.63 -4.28 -5.31
N THR A 186 9.37 -4.92 -6.22
CA THR A 186 10.55 -4.32 -6.85
C THR A 186 10.21 -3.03 -7.60
N GLN A 187 8.99 -2.88 -8.10
CA GLN A 187 8.51 -1.65 -8.74
C GLN A 187 8.61 -0.41 -7.85
N LEU A 188 8.42 -0.54 -6.53
CA LEU A 188 8.48 0.58 -5.59
C LEU A 188 9.87 1.23 -5.59
N PHE A 189 10.92 0.44 -5.84
CA PHE A 189 12.32 0.90 -5.85
C PHE A 189 13.05 0.60 -7.15
N TRP A 190 12.31 0.43 -8.25
CA TRP A 190 12.90 0.33 -9.58
C TRP A 190 13.56 1.66 -9.96
N SER A 191 14.85 1.62 -10.30
CA SER A 191 15.72 2.80 -10.44
C SER A 191 15.17 3.83 -11.43
N ARG A 192 14.79 3.37 -12.63
CA ARG A 192 14.33 4.21 -13.74
C ARG A 192 12.92 4.77 -13.55
N THR A 193 12.11 4.16 -12.69
CA THR A 193 10.76 4.64 -12.41
C THR A 193 10.85 5.98 -11.69
N SER A 194 10.28 7.02 -12.29
CA SER A 194 10.37 8.40 -11.80
C SER A 194 9.02 9.01 -11.47
N ARG A 195 7.92 8.30 -11.73
CA ARG A 195 6.56 8.82 -11.58
C ARG A 195 5.66 7.77 -10.94
N VAL A 196 4.77 8.22 -10.06
CA VAL A 196 3.73 7.39 -9.46
C VAL A 196 2.42 8.16 -9.41
N GLY A 197 1.32 7.46 -9.70
CA GLY A 197 -0.03 7.99 -9.51
C GLY A 197 -0.96 6.88 -9.05
N CYS A 198 -1.71 7.13 -7.98
CA CYS A 198 -2.56 6.13 -7.36
C CYS A 198 -4.03 6.54 -7.34
N GLY A 199 -4.90 5.54 -7.22
CA GLY A 199 -6.32 5.68 -6.97
C GLY A 199 -6.76 4.68 -5.90
N LEU A 200 -7.77 5.05 -5.13
CA LEU A 200 -8.26 4.27 -3.99
C LEU A 200 -9.77 4.13 -4.07
N THR A 201 -10.30 3.00 -3.63
CA THR A 201 -11.72 2.85 -3.33
C THR A 201 -11.92 2.06 -2.04
N ARG A 202 -13.05 2.29 -1.37
CA ARG A 202 -13.50 1.44 -0.28
C ARG A 202 -14.32 0.30 -0.87
N LEU A 203 -13.99 -0.93 -0.49
CA LEU A 203 -14.73 -2.12 -0.89
C LEU A 203 -15.91 -2.39 0.05
N LEU A 204 -15.68 -2.29 1.36
CA LEU A 204 -16.66 -2.58 2.42
C LEU A 204 -16.47 -1.60 3.58
N GLU A 205 -17.57 -1.03 4.09
CA GLU A 205 -17.51 -0.02 5.16
C GLU A 205 -17.21 -0.67 6.50
N ASP A 206 -17.96 -1.72 6.86
CA ASP A 206 -17.90 -2.37 8.17
C ASP A 206 -16.58 -3.09 8.44
N LEU A 207 -15.90 -3.52 7.38
CA LEU A 207 -14.62 -4.25 7.45
C LEU A 207 -13.40 -3.38 7.14
N TYR A 208 -13.58 -2.07 6.95
CA TYR A 208 -12.50 -1.16 6.55
C TYR A 208 -11.66 -1.78 5.42
N ALA A 209 -12.34 -2.27 4.38
CA ALA A 209 -11.70 -2.94 3.26
C ALA A 209 -11.42 -1.93 2.15
N TYR A 210 -10.18 -1.84 1.70
CA TYR A 210 -9.73 -0.87 0.72
C TYR A 210 -9.02 -1.57 -0.44
N PHE A 211 -9.23 -1.03 -1.63
CA PHE A 211 -8.55 -1.43 -2.87
C PHE A 211 -7.85 -0.21 -3.45
N MET A 212 -6.53 -0.28 -3.52
CA MET A 212 -5.68 0.76 -4.08
C MET A 212 -4.99 0.24 -5.33
N VAL A 213 -4.95 1.08 -6.35
CA VAL A 213 -4.21 0.85 -7.58
C VAL A 213 -3.15 1.94 -7.64
N CYS A 214 -1.89 1.57 -7.83
CA CYS A 214 -0.83 2.54 -8.12
C CYS A 214 -0.21 2.20 -9.47
N ASN A 215 -0.07 3.22 -10.31
CA ASN A 215 0.56 3.14 -11.62
C ASN A 215 1.92 3.84 -11.58
N TYR A 216 2.91 3.25 -12.23
CA TYR A 216 4.32 3.64 -12.15
C TYR A 216 4.93 3.83 -13.54
N GLY A 217 5.57 4.97 -13.77
CA GLY A 217 6.14 5.35 -15.06
C GLY A 217 7.60 5.81 -14.97
N PRO A 218 8.49 5.34 -15.86
CA PRO A 218 8.34 4.17 -16.73
C PRO A 218 8.07 2.88 -15.96
N ALA A 219 7.48 1.90 -16.65
CA ALA A 219 7.33 0.55 -16.11
C ALA A 219 8.69 -0.05 -15.73
N GLY A 220 8.74 -0.66 -14.56
CA GLY A 220 9.85 -1.47 -14.10
C GLY A 220 9.55 -2.96 -14.25
N ASN A 221 10.15 -3.78 -13.39
CA ASN A 221 9.99 -5.23 -13.36
C ASN A 221 10.25 -5.92 -14.71
N ILE A 222 11.20 -5.38 -15.46
CA ILE A 222 11.53 -5.89 -16.78
C ILE A 222 12.42 -7.12 -16.59
N GLN A 223 11.94 -8.28 -17.06
CA GLN A 223 12.67 -9.54 -16.98
C GLN A 223 14.08 -9.40 -17.56
N GLY A 224 15.09 -9.78 -16.78
CA GLY A 224 16.50 -9.74 -17.17
C GLY A 224 17.17 -8.36 -17.05
N GLU A 225 16.43 -7.30 -16.72
CA GLU A 225 17.03 -6.02 -16.36
C GLU A 225 17.36 -5.97 -14.86
N ARG A 226 18.28 -5.09 -14.49
CA ARG A 226 18.58 -4.81 -13.08
C ARG A 226 17.48 -3.93 -12.47
N VAL A 227 17.16 -4.14 -11.19
CA VAL A 227 16.24 -3.28 -10.43
C VAL A 227 16.86 -1.89 -10.26
N TYR A 228 18.12 -1.85 -9.85
CA TYR A 228 18.95 -0.64 -9.79
C TYR A 228 20.43 -1.01 -9.99
N LYS A 229 21.26 -0.01 -10.30
CA LYS A 229 22.71 -0.19 -10.37
C LYS A 229 23.29 -0.25 -8.96
N ILE A 230 23.92 -1.37 -8.60
CA ILE A 230 24.64 -1.48 -7.34
C ILE A 230 25.82 -0.50 -7.32
N GLY A 231 25.98 0.21 -6.22
CA GLY A 231 27.11 1.12 -6.01
C GLY A 231 26.83 2.19 -4.97
N THR A 232 27.78 3.10 -4.79
CA THR A 232 27.65 4.22 -3.85
C THR A 232 26.39 5.03 -4.17
N PRO A 233 25.56 5.38 -3.17
CA PRO A 233 24.31 6.10 -3.39
C PRO A 233 24.54 7.37 -4.23
N CYS A 234 23.65 7.62 -5.20
CA CYS A 234 23.69 8.79 -6.08
C CYS A 234 24.97 8.95 -6.96
N SER A 235 25.88 7.97 -6.97
CA SER A 235 27.11 8.03 -7.78
C SER A 235 26.91 7.80 -9.28
N SER A 236 25.69 7.48 -9.73
CA SER A 236 25.38 7.18 -11.13
C SER A 236 24.02 7.72 -11.57
N CYS A 237 23.66 8.92 -11.14
CA CYS A 237 22.38 9.53 -11.47
C CYS A 237 22.13 9.64 -12.99
N PRO A 238 20.96 9.20 -13.49
CA PRO A 238 20.63 9.27 -14.91
C PRO A 238 20.22 10.68 -15.33
N ASP A 239 20.18 10.94 -16.63
CA ASP A 239 19.57 12.13 -17.26
C ASP A 239 20.03 13.48 -16.68
N HIS A 240 21.31 13.60 -16.32
CA HIS A 240 21.90 14.79 -15.69
C HIS A 240 21.25 15.19 -14.35
N ARG A 241 20.56 14.25 -13.68
CA ARG A 241 20.07 14.44 -12.31
C ARG A 241 21.23 14.55 -11.33
N ILE A 242 20.97 15.22 -10.23
CA ILE A 242 21.93 15.44 -9.14
C ILE A 242 21.45 14.74 -7.86
N CYS A 243 22.32 14.64 -6.86
CA CYS A 243 21.91 14.19 -5.54
C CYS A 243 20.79 15.05 -4.96
N ASP A 244 19.71 14.42 -4.51
CA ASP A 244 18.72 15.09 -3.70
C ASP A 244 19.31 15.42 -2.32
N LYS A 245 19.01 16.63 -1.83
CA LYS A 245 19.39 17.08 -0.49
C LYS A 245 18.48 16.52 0.60
N ARG A 246 17.24 16.16 0.27
CA ARG A 246 16.23 15.61 1.18
C ARG A 246 16.35 14.09 1.30
N TYR A 247 16.44 13.41 0.16
CA TYR A 247 16.62 11.96 0.07
C TYR A 247 18.04 11.68 -0.43
N THR A 248 19.02 11.70 0.47
CA THR A 248 20.46 11.73 0.11
C THR A 248 20.95 10.54 -0.69
N GLY A 249 20.21 9.44 -0.75
CA GLY A 249 20.50 8.29 -1.62
C GLY A 249 19.91 8.40 -3.03
N LEU A 250 19.07 9.40 -3.31
CA LEU A 250 18.30 9.51 -4.55
C LEU A 250 18.81 10.60 -5.49
N CYS A 251 18.47 10.44 -6.76
CA CYS A 251 18.73 11.37 -7.84
C CYS A 251 17.50 12.23 -8.14
N ALA A 252 17.63 13.56 -8.08
CA ALA A 252 16.57 14.53 -8.33
C ALA A 252 16.91 15.46 -9.50
N VAL A 253 15.88 16.08 -10.08
CA VAL A 253 16.04 17.14 -11.09
C VAL A 253 16.63 18.41 -10.47
N VAL A 254 17.49 19.09 -11.22
CA VAL A 254 18.10 20.37 -10.81
C VAL A 254 17.03 21.46 -10.85
N GLY A 255 16.78 22.15 -9.72
CA GLY A 255 16.10 23.45 -9.73
C GLY A 255 14.60 23.47 -9.42
N GLU A 256 14.01 22.44 -8.83
CA GLU A 256 12.69 22.63 -8.21
C GLU A 256 12.82 23.34 -6.86
N GLU A 257 12.65 24.66 -6.86
CA GLU A 257 12.20 25.37 -5.66
C GLU A 257 10.82 24.82 -5.29
N ARG A 258 10.82 23.91 -4.32
CA ARG A 258 9.64 23.24 -3.78
C ARG A 258 8.77 24.27 -3.05
N ASN A 259 7.90 24.97 -3.77
CA ASN A 259 6.87 25.81 -3.15
C ASN A 259 5.80 24.91 -2.49
N GLY A 260 6.04 24.56 -1.23
CA GLY A 260 5.02 24.08 -0.30
C GLY A 260 5.02 22.60 0.04
N LEU A 261 6.17 22.03 0.46
CA LEU A 261 6.19 20.77 1.21
C LEU A 261 7.22 20.84 2.34
N GLU A 262 6.86 21.54 3.40
CA GLU A 262 7.66 21.60 4.63
C GLU A 262 7.61 20.26 5.35
N SER A 263 8.79 19.69 5.58
CA SER A 263 9.09 18.55 6.45
C SER A 263 8.52 17.18 6.04
N ILE A 264 9.28 16.13 6.37
CA ILE A 264 8.79 14.76 6.41
C ILE A 264 7.55 14.75 7.33
N PRO A 265 6.35 14.30 6.87
CA PRO A 265 5.18 14.20 7.71
C PRO A 265 5.52 13.58 9.07
N ALA A 266 5.07 14.19 10.17
CA ALA A 266 5.40 13.74 11.52
C ALA A 266 5.12 12.24 11.74
N PHE A 267 4.13 11.68 11.05
CA PHE A 267 3.84 10.25 11.04
C PHE A 267 4.98 9.37 10.50
N LEU A 268 5.69 9.80 9.45
CA LEU A 268 6.86 9.07 8.94
C LEU A 268 8.04 9.12 9.93
N THR A 269 8.22 10.23 10.66
CA THR A 269 9.19 10.28 11.77
C THR A 269 8.76 9.40 12.96
N THR A 270 7.45 9.20 13.16
CA THR A 270 6.93 8.30 14.19
C THR A 270 7.10 6.84 13.79
N LEU A 271 6.91 6.49 12.51
CA LEU A 271 7.19 5.16 11.98
C LEU A 271 8.68 4.80 12.12
N GLU A 272 9.59 5.72 11.82
CA GLU A 272 11.03 5.52 12.07
C GLU A 272 11.34 5.28 13.56
N ARG A 273 10.70 6.01 14.49
CA ARG A 273 10.86 5.84 15.94
C ARG A 273 10.23 4.54 16.50
N VAL A 274 9.19 4.02 15.87
CA VAL A 274 8.54 2.76 16.28
C VAL A 274 9.35 1.54 15.82
N VAL A 275 10.15 1.69 14.75
CA VAL A 275 10.84 0.56 14.08
C VAL A 275 12.33 0.45 14.44
N ASP A 276 12.99 1.47 15.01
CA ASP A 276 14.40 1.36 15.45
C ASP A 276 14.54 1.15 16.98
N PRO A 277 14.92 -0.07 17.44
CA PRO A 277 15.19 -0.33 18.86
C PRO A 277 16.39 0.46 19.41
N ARG A 278 17.27 1.00 18.54
CA ARG A 278 18.44 1.78 18.95
C ARG A 278 18.09 3.19 19.39
N LEU A 279 16.99 3.77 18.88
CA LEU A 279 16.54 5.11 19.25
C LEU A 279 15.66 5.12 20.51
N GLN A 280 15.02 4.00 20.87
CA GLN A 280 14.29 3.84 22.14
C GLN A 280 15.20 3.80 23.38
N LYS A 281 16.51 3.62 23.20
CA LYS A 281 17.46 3.47 24.32
C LYS A 281 17.89 4.79 24.96
N ASN A 282 17.50 5.94 24.40
CA ASN A 282 17.96 7.26 24.85
C ASN A 282 16.98 7.99 25.80
N GLU A 283 15.82 7.41 26.13
CA GLU A 283 14.86 8.03 27.07
C GLU A 283 15.14 7.77 28.55
N SER A 284 16.16 6.99 28.91
CA SER A 284 16.50 6.69 30.31
C SER A 284 17.64 7.52 30.91
N ALA A 285 18.12 8.56 30.22
CA ALA A 285 19.27 9.34 30.70
C ALA A 285 19.16 10.85 30.48
N ILE A 286 18.05 11.50 30.87
CA ILE A 286 18.07 12.93 31.21
C ILE A 286 17.14 13.15 32.41
N ASN A 287 17.73 13.25 33.60
CA ASN A 287 17.08 13.83 34.76
C ASN A 287 18.09 14.79 35.41
N THR A 288 17.75 16.08 35.44
CA THR A 288 18.00 17.07 36.52
C THR A 288 17.94 18.48 35.93
N GLY A 289 17.00 19.30 36.41
CA GLY A 289 16.95 20.72 36.11
C GLY A 289 15.55 21.30 36.23
N ASN A 290 15.24 21.82 37.42
CA ASN A 290 14.05 22.62 37.72
C ASN A 290 13.82 23.71 36.65
N ASP A 291 12.59 23.85 36.15
CA ASP A 291 11.92 25.14 36.26
C ASP A 291 10.39 25.04 36.11
N THR A 292 9.71 25.75 36.98
CA THR A 292 8.25 25.85 37.08
C THR A 292 7.69 26.81 36.05
N SER A 293 6.65 26.41 35.29
CA SER A 293 5.53 27.29 34.89
C SER A 293 4.40 26.50 34.23
N LYS A 294 3.20 26.63 34.81
CA LYS A 294 1.92 26.02 34.43
C LYS A 294 1.39 26.59 33.10
N VAL A 295 0.83 25.75 32.24
CA VAL A 295 -0.41 26.08 31.50
C VAL A 295 -1.30 24.84 31.44
N SER A 296 -2.51 24.97 31.96
CA SER A 296 -3.54 23.94 32.11
C SER A 296 -4.29 23.68 30.80
N LEU A 297 -4.54 22.41 30.48
CA LEU A 297 -5.61 21.98 29.59
C LEU A 297 -6.64 21.21 30.41
N THR A 298 -7.83 21.78 30.57
CA THR A 298 -8.97 21.20 31.28
C THR A 298 -9.64 20.11 30.44
N ASN A 299 -9.68 18.90 30.99
CA ASN A 299 -10.49 17.79 30.50
C ASN A 299 -11.96 17.98 30.94
N THR A 300 -12.90 17.83 30.01
CA THR A 300 -14.28 17.43 30.31
C THR A 300 -14.54 16.05 29.73
N THR A 301 -14.58 15.08 30.63
CA THR A 301 -15.05 13.70 30.44
C THR A 301 -16.56 13.66 30.28
N ASP A 302 -17.06 12.84 29.35
CA ASP A 302 -18.32 12.13 29.56
C ASP A 302 -18.12 10.61 29.39
N ARG A 303 -18.60 9.89 30.40
CA ARG A 303 -18.36 8.46 30.66
C ARG A 303 -19.43 7.60 29.99
N VAL A 304 -19.02 6.53 29.31
CA VAL A 304 -19.84 5.32 29.17
C VAL A 304 -19.09 4.14 29.78
N LYS A 305 -19.75 3.49 30.75
CA LYS A 305 -19.23 2.41 31.61
C LYS A 305 -19.01 1.12 30.82
N ILE A 306 -17.81 0.55 30.92
CA ILE A 306 -17.57 -0.87 30.61
C ILE A 306 -17.35 -1.63 31.92
N LYS A 307 -18.17 -2.66 32.15
CA LYS A 307 -18.06 -3.59 33.28
C LYS A 307 -16.78 -4.42 33.14
N SER A 308 -15.90 -4.33 34.13
CA SER A 308 -14.75 -5.22 34.32
C SER A 308 -15.21 -6.60 34.77
N ILE A 309 -14.81 -7.66 34.06
CA ILE A 309 -14.83 -9.04 34.57
C ILE A 309 -13.36 -9.47 34.71
N ASN A 310 -12.92 -9.62 35.96
CA ASN A 310 -11.65 -10.23 36.33
C ASN A 310 -11.80 -11.75 36.33
N PHE A 311 -10.83 -12.48 35.77
CA PHE A 311 -10.55 -13.85 36.20
C PHE A 311 -9.08 -14.00 36.58
N SER A 312 -8.90 -14.29 37.86
CA SER A 312 -7.66 -14.57 38.57
C SER A 312 -7.06 -15.92 38.18
N ASN A 313 -5.74 -15.92 37.96
CA ASN A 313 -4.92 -17.13 37.86
C ASN A 313 -4.81 -17.83 39.23
N GLN A 314 -5.12 -19.13 39.27
CA GLN A 314 -4.70 -20.01 40.37
C GLN A 314 -3.86 -21.16 39.81
N ASN A 315 -2.58 -21.15 40.16
CA ASN A 315 -1.69 -22.30 40.12
C ASN A 315 -2.05 -23.25 41.28
N ARG A 316 -2.13 -24.56 41.00
CA ARG A 316 -1.95 -25.62 42.01
C ARG A 316 -1.10 -26.76 41.43
N ASN A 317 0.02 -27.01 42.09
CA ASN A 317 0.83 -28.22 41.98
C ASN A 317 0.16 -29.36 42.76
N THR A 318 0.22 -30.59 42.24
CA THR A 318 0.35 -31.82 43.04
C THR A 318 1.13 -32.89 42.27
N SER A 319 2.08 -33.50 42.97
CA SER A 319 2.98 -34.61 42.64
C SER A 319 2.32 -36.00 42.67
N GLY A 320 2.89 -36.98 41.97
CA GLY A 320 2.57 -38.41 42.08
C GLY A 320 3.30 -39.25 41.00
N ASP A 321 3.61 -40.50 41.31
CA ASP A 321 4.79 -41.27 40.88
C ASP A 321 4.54 -42.35 39.78
N GLU A 322 5.65 -42.86 39.22
CA GLU A 322 5.92 -44.19 38.63
C GLU A 322 5.42 -44.69 37.24
N ARG A 323 6.45 -44.97 36.40
CA ARG A 323 6.80 -46.20 35.62
C ARG A 323 6.05 -46.67 34.36
N ASP A 324 6.89 -46.76 33.31
CA ASP A 324 7.12 -47.88 32.36
C ASP A 324 6.46 -47.95 30.95
N LYS A 325 7.38 -47.91 29.95
CA LYS A 325 7.52 -48.72 28.72
C LYS A 325 6.96 -48.23 27.36
N ASN A 326 7.94 -47.89 26.51
CA ASN A 326 8.15 -48.28 25.10
C ASN A 326 7.02 -48.11 24.06
N LYS A 327 7.24 -47.19 23.11
CA LYS A 327 7.62 -47.55 21.72
C LYS A 327 8.04 -46.33 20.90
N SER A 328 9.04 -46.56 20.06
CA SER A 328 9.68 -45.65 19.12
C SER A 328 8.77 -45.23 17.97
N GLU A 329 8.84 -43.96 17.56
CA GLU A 329 8.87 -43.61 16.14
C GLU A 329 9.47 -42.20 15.94
N LYS A 330 10.39 -42.12 14.97
CA LYS A 330 11.12 -40.92 14.57
C LYS A 330 10.16 -39.96 13.84
N SER A 331 10.17 -38.67 14.19
CA SER A 331 9.76 -37.62 13.26
C SER A 331 10.46 -36.29 13.60
N THR A 332 10.89 -35.63 12.54
CA THR A 332 11.73 -34.43 12.43
C THR A 332 11.13 -33.19 13.12
N ASN A 333 11.96 -32.43 13.85
CA ASN A 333 11.58 -31.16 14.46
C ASN A 333 11.62 -30.01 13.43
N ALA A 334 10.46 -29.42 13.16
CA ALA A 334 10.31 -28.08 12.60
C ALA A 334 9.85 -27.11 13.72
N PRO A 335 10.22 -25.81 13.71
CA PRO A 335 9.84 -24.87 14.77
C PRO A 335 8.35 -24.51 14.69
N LYS A 336 7.63 -24.64 15.82
CA LYS A 336 6.23 -24.21 15.97
C LYS A 336 6.09 -22.68 15.84
N ILE A 337 5.36 -22.24 14.82
CA ILE A 337 4.84 -20.88 14.70
C ILE A 337 3.75 -20.69 15.77
N ARG A 338 3.85 -19.62 16.56
CA ARG A 338 2.82 -19.23 17.54
C ARG A 338 1.58 -18.74 16.81
N GLU A 339 0.43 -19.29 17.18
CA GLU A 339 -0.89 -19.02 16.62
C GLU A 339 -1.33 -17.56 16.83
N ILE A 340 -1.79 -16.93 15.75
CA ILE A 340 -2.51 -15.64 15.71
C ILE A 340 -4.01 -15.96 15.71
N PRO A 341 -4.89 -15.27 16.45
CA PRO A 341 -6.21 -15.79 16.79
C PRO A 341 -7.20 -15.75 15.62
N ILE A 342 -7.44 -16.90 14.98
CA ILE A 342 -8.59 -17.16 14.10
C ILE A 342 -9.76 -17.65 14.98
N ARG A 343 -10.38 -16.77 15.76
CA ARG A 343 -11.55 -17.16 16.59
C ARG A 343 -12.92 -16.85 15.98
N ILE A 344 -12.98 -16.19 14.83
CA ILE A 344 -14.26 -15.91 14.15
C ILE A 344 -14.69 -17.10 13.26
N CYS A 345 -13.75 -17.90 12.76
CA CYS A 345 -14.08 -19.05 11.89
C CYS A 345 -14.23 -20.40 12.62
N GLU A 346 -13.80 -20.53 13.88
CA GLU A 346 -13.82 -21.82 14.60
C GLU A 346 -15.15 -22.16 15.29
N VAL A 347 -16.13 -21.25 15.29
CA VAL A 347 -17.43 -21.54 15.93
C VAL A 347 -18.27 -22.55 15.13
N ASN A 348 -18.00 -22.73 13.82
CA ASN A 348 -18.82 -23.60 12.98
C ASN A 348 -18.26 -25.02 12.74
N LYS A 349 -17.12 -25.39 13.34
CA LYS A 349 -16.61 -26.78 13.24
C LYS A 349 -17.14 -27.72 14.33
N LYS A 350 -17.86 -27.19 15.33
CA LYS A 350 -18.44 -27.95 16.46
C LYS A 350 -19.95 -28.19 16.37
N LEU A 351 -20.63 -27.70 15.33
CA LEU A 351 -21.99 -28.12 15.00
C LEU A 351 -21.88 -29.03 13.77
N GLY A 352 -22.20 -30.30 13.98
CA GLY A 352 -21.76 -31.44 13.20
C GLY A 352 -22.00 -31.37 11.70
N GLY A 353 -21.10 -32.01 10.95
CA GLY A 353 -21.45 -32.56 9.66
C GLY A 353 -22.55 -33.61 9.86
N GLN A 354 -23.76 -33.28 9.44
CA GLN A 354 -24.78 -34.19 8.93
C GLN A 354 -25.87 -33.34 8.24
N ASP A 355 -26.20 -33.75 7.02
CA ASP A 355 -27.39 -33.40 6.22
C ASP A 355 -27.53 -31.98 5.66
N PHE A 356 -26.86 -31.81 4.52
CA PHE A 356 -27.09 -30.76 3.52
C PHE A 356 -28.38 -31.04 2.71
N GLU A 357 -29.52 -31.35 3.34
CA GLU A 357 -30.78 -31.54 2.60
C GLU A 357 -32.07 -31.44 3.43
N LYS A 358 -32.17 -30.52 4.41
CA LYS A 358 -33.48 -30.18 5.01
C LYS A 358 -33.48 -28.90 5.85
N TYR A 359 -33.35 -27.74 5.25
CA TYR A 359 -33.70 -26.47 5.93
C TYR A 359 -34.40 -25.50 4.98
N ASN A 360 -35.52 -25.95 4.41
CA ASN A 360 -36.56 -25.04 3.97
C ASN A 360 -37.34 -24.57 5.21
N GLY A 361 -37.21 -23.28 5.54
CA GLY A 361 -38.08 -22.59 6.49
C GLY A 361 -37.59 -22.57 7.93
N LYS A 362 -36.63 -21.70 8.23
CA LYS A 362 -36.53 -20.96 9.50
C LYS A 362 -35.55 -19.80 9.33
N THR A 363 -36.04 -18.60 9.62
CA THR A 363 -35.32 -17.32 9.55
C THR A 363 -34.03 -17.36 10.36
N SER A 364 -32.88 -17.38 9.69
CA SER A 364 -31.59 -17.06 10.29
C SER A 364 -31.57 -15.57 10.65
N SER A 365 -31.11 -15.19 11.85
CA SER A 365 -30.97 -13.78 12.22
C SER A 365 -30.02 -13.05 11.25
N ALA A 366 -30.24 -11.75 11.00
CA ALA A 366 -29.40 -10.95 10.10
C ALA A 366 -27.90 -11.08 10.45
N GLU A 367 -27.58 -11.13 11.74
CA GLU A 367 -26.24 -11.30 12.29
C GLU A 367 -25.57 -12.65 11.88
N SER A 368 -26.35 -13.71 11.71
CA SER A 368 -25.85 -15.01 11.23
C SER A 368 -25.61 -15.04 9.72
N GLN A 369 -26.41 -14.30 8.94
CA GLN A 369 -26.19 -14.15 7.49
C GLN A 369 -24.98 -13.25 7.22
N GLU A 370 -24.80 -12.18 8.00
CA GLU A 370 -23.63 -11.29 7.93
C GLU A 370 -22.33 -12.05 8.24
N ASN A 371 -22.30 -12.86 9.29
CA ASN A 371 -21.11 -13.64 9.64
C ASN A 371 -20.74 -14.70 8.59
N ILE A 372 -21.75 -15.31 7.94
CA ILE A 372 -21.54 -16.24 6.82
C ILE A 372 -21.01 -15.47 5.60
N TYR A 373 -21.54 -14.28 5.32
CA TYR A 373 -21.10 -13.44 4.22
C TYR A 373 -19.66 -12.96 4.41
N VAL A 374 -19.29 -12.52 5.61
CA VAL A 374 -17.91 -12.14 5.98
C VAL A 374 -16.96 -13.32 5.78
N CYS A 375 -17.35 -14.53 6.21
CA CYS A 375 -16.56 -15.74 5.96
C CYS A 375 -16.42 -16.04 4.46
N LEU A 376 -17.49 -15.91 3.67
CA LEU A 376 -17.45 -16.15 2.22
C LEU A 376 -16.64 -15.11 1.47
N VAL A 377 -16.67 -13.84 1.89
CA VAL A 377 -15.84 -12.77 1.30
C VAL A 377 -14.38 -12.97 1.67
N ILE A 378 -14.06 -13.29 2.93
CA ILE A 378 -12.70 -13.62 3.35
C ILE A 378 -12.21 -14.87 2.61
N LEU A 379 -13.02 -15.92 2.49
CA LEU A 379 -12.68 -17.13 1.74
C LEU A 379 -12.56 -16.88 0.24
N SER A 380 -13.38 -16.01 -0.35
CA SER A 380 -13.27 -15.61 -1.76
C SER A 380 -12.03 -14.76 -2.01
N LEU A 381 -11.70 -13.84 -1.10
CA LEU A 381 -10.46 -13.06 -1.16
C LEU A 381 -9.24 -13.94 -0.92
N LEU A 382 -9.29 -14.88 0.03
CA LEU A 382 -8.24 -15.89 0.26
C LEU A 382 -8.15 -16.88 -0.91
N TYR A 383 -9.26 -17.15 -1.62
CA TYR A 383 -9.28 -17.97 -2.83
C TYR A 383 -8.66 -17.22 -4.00
N HIS A 384 -8.99 -15.94 -4.19
CA HIS A 384 -8.31 -15.09 -5.16
C HIS A 384 -6.83 -14.94 -4.82
N LEU A 385 -6.47 -14.64 -3.56
CA LEU A 385 -5.10 -14.62 -3.06
C LEU A 385 -4.41 -15.98 -3.23
N SER A 386 -5.08 -17.11 -3.00
CA SER A 386 -4.47 -18.43 -3.20
C SER A 386 -4.31 -18.82 -4.68
N ILE A 387 -5.18 -18.34 -5.59
CA ILE A 387 -4.93 -18.38 -7.04
C ILE A 387 -3.68 -17.54 -7.39
N PHE A 388 -3.47 -16.40 -6.72
CA PHE A 388 -2.24 -15.61 -6.84
C PHE A 388 -0.99 -16.35 -6.31
N TYR A 389 -1.14 -17.26 -5.33
CA TYR A 389 -0.02 -18.03 -4.74
C TYR A 389 0.20 -19.45 -5.33
N ASN A 390 -0.73 -20.03 -6.09
CA ASN A 390 -0.66 -21.42 -6.61
C ASN A 390 -0.81 -21.58 -8.13
N THR A 391 -0.51 -20.53 -8.90
CA THR A 391 -0.13 -20.64 -10.32
C THR A 391 1.22 -19.98 -10.50
#